data_AF-A0A7C5I1Y5-F1
#
_entry.id   AF-A0A7C5I1Y5-F1
#
_cell.length_a   1.000
_cell.length_b   1.000
_cell.length_c   1.000
_cell.angle_alpha   90.00
_cell.angle_beta   90.00
_cell.angle_gamma   90.00
#
_symmetry.space_group_name_H-M   'P 1'
#
loop_
_entity.id
_entity.type
_entity.pdbx_description
1 polymer ?
#
loop_
_entity_poly.entity_id
_entity_poly.type
_entity_poly.pdbx_seq_one_letter_code
_entity_poly.pdbx_strand_id
1 'polypeptide(L)'
;MEKREQKIKESIDGMSDDIIDFTSRLVSEPSTLEHEASVMALMEAELNKLSFEPFRIPIDPESLSKHPGFAPVPWSYEGRYNVAARR
;
A
#
# COMPACT_ATOMS: atom_id res chain seq x y z
N MET A 1 18.34 9.31 -25.45
CA MET A 1 17.39 9.57 -24.34
C MET A 1 17.33 11.06 -24.10
N GLU A 2 16.13 11.59 -23.85
CA GLU A 2 16.00 12.98 -23.45
C GLU A 2 16.63 13.19 -22.06
N LYS A 3 17.22 14.35 -21.80
CA LYS A 3 17.93 14.66 -20.53
C LYS A 3 17.08 14.37 -19.28
N ARG A 4 15.76 14.54 -19.36
CA ARG A 4 14.82 14.26 -18.28
C ARG A 4 14.70 12.77 -17.97
N GLU A 5 14.62 11.93 -19.00
CA GLU A 5 14.54 10.48 -18.83
C GLU A 5 15.83 9.95 -18.21
N GLN A 6 16.98 10.47 -18.64
CA GLN A 6 18.28 10.08 -18.10
C GLN A 6 18.39 10.38 -16.61
N LYS A 7 17.96 11.59 -16.19
CA LYS A 7 17.92 11.99 -14.78
C LYS A 7 17.00 11.10 -13.94
N ILE A 8 15.87 10.67 -14.50
CA ILE A 8 14.95 9.75 -13.81
C ILE A 8 15.62 8.39 -13.60
N LYS A 9 16.28 7.83 -14.62
CA LYS A 9 17.00 6.55 -14.49
C LYS A 9 18.09 6.62 -13.44
N GLU A 10 18.95 7.63 -13.50
CA GLU A 10 20.02 7.82 -12.51
C GLU A 10 19.47 7.96 -11.08
N SER A 11 18.31 8.60 -10.92
CA SER A 11 17.65 8.70 -9.61
C SER A 11 17.13 7.36 -9.12
N ILE A 12 16.52 6.55 -10.01
CA ILE A 12 16.03 5.20 -9.68
C ILE A 12 17.20 4.29 -9.33
N ASP A 13 18.25 4.28 -10.16
CA ASP A 13 19.44 3.47 -9.95
C ASP A 13 20.07 3.78 -8.59
N GLY A 14 20.16 5.07 -8.21
CA GLY A 14 20.63 5.52 -6.90
C GLY A 14 19.74 5.15 -5.70
N MET A 15 18.49 4.74 -5.93
CA MET A 15 17.54 4.31 -4.90
C MET A 15 17.38 2.78 -4.84
N SER A 16 18.15 2.02 -5.63
CA SER A 16 17.97 0.57 -5.77
C SER A 16 18.02 -0.18 -4.44
N ASP A 17 18.97 0.14 -3.56
CA ASP A 17 19.12 -0.52 -2.27
C ASP A 17 17.88 -0.31 -1.38
N ASP A 18 17.36 0.92 -1.32
CA ASP A 18 16.15 1.25 -0.57
C ASP A 18 14.90 0.54 -1.14
N ILE A 19 14.80 0.45 -2.46
CA ILE A 19 13.70 -0.25 -3.15
C ILE A 19 13.73 -1.74 -2.80
N ILE A 20 14.91 -2.37 -2.83
CA ILE A 20 15.07 -3.79 -2.50
C ILE A 20 14.84 -4.05 -1.01
N ASP A 21 15.34 -3.19 -0.12
CA ASP A 21 15.06 -3.27 1.31
C ASP A 21 13.55 -3.22 1.58
N PHE A 22 12.87 -2.19 1.05
CA PHE A 22 11.43 -2.02 1.24
C PHE A 22 10.64 -3.20 0.69
N THR A 23 10.99 -3.67 -0.50
CA THR A 23 10.36 -4.85 -1.10
C THR A 23 10.56 -6.07 -0.22
N SER A 24 11.79 -6.33 0.24
CA SER A 24 12.12 -7.45 1.13
C SER A 24 11.30 -7.43 2.41
N ARG A 25 11.15 -6.25 3.03
CA ARG A 25 10.30 -6.07 4.21
C ARG A 25 8.84 -6.39 3.91
N LEU A 26 8.29 -5.88 2.79
CA LEU A 26 6.90 -6.16 2.39
C LEU A 26 6.63 -7.66 2.22
N VAL A 27 7.49 -8.39 1.48
CA VAL A 27 7.28 -9.84 1.28
C VAL A 27 7.57 -10.68 2.53
N SER A 28 8.23 -10.12 3.55
CA SER A 28 8.41 -10.81 4.83
C SER A 28 7.18 -10.76 5.73
N GLU A 29 6.25 -9.84 5.48
CA GLU A 29 4.99 -9.73 6.23
C GLU A 29 3.98 -10.81 5.79
N PRO A 30 3.26 -11.46 6.72
CA PRO A 30 2.31 -12.52 6.42
C PRO A 30 0.99 -11.95 5.86
N SER A 31 1.00 -11.27 4.72
CA SER A 31 -0.15 -10.54 4.17
C SER A 31 -1.20 -11.42 3.47
N THR A 32 -1.47 -12.61 3.99
CA THR A 32 -2.58 -13.46 3.53
C THR A 32 -3.92 -12.90 4.00
N LEU A 33 -5.02 -13.46 3.50
CA LEU A 33 -6.36 -13.10 3.95
C LEU A 33 -6.43 -13.19 5.49
N GLU A 34 -6.98 -12.15 6.14
CA GLU A 34 -7.09 -11.98 7.61
C GLU A 34 -5.81 -11.57 8.35
N HIS A 35 -4.68 -11.49 7.64
CA HIS A 35 -3.37 -11.20 8.23
C HIS A 35 -2.72 -9.94 7.63
N GLU A 36 -3.51 -9.09 6.98
CA GLU A 36 -3.01 -7.94 6.23
C GLU A 36 -2.51 -6.79 7.14
N ALA A 37 -2.88 -6.76 8.42
CA ALA A 37 -2.65 -5.61 9.30
C ALA A 37 -1.18 -5.17 9.41
N SER A 38 -0.24 -6.12 9.46
CA SER A 38 1.18 -5.78 9.62
C SER A 38 1.78 -5.15 8.35
N VAL A 39 1.46 -5.69 7.17
CA VAL A 39 1.88 -5.10 5.89
C VAL A 39 1.25 -3.72 5.67
N MET A 40 0.02 -3.52 6.13
CA MET A 40 -0.65 -2.21 6.03
C MET A 40 0.03 -1.15 6.91
N ALA A 41 0.40 -1.52 8.14
CA ALA A 41 1.18 -0.64 9.02
C ALA A 41 2.56 -0.30 8.42
N LEU A 42 3.21 -1.27 7.77
CA LEU A 42 4.48 -1.08 7.10
C LEU A 42 4.36 -0.11 5.90
N MET A 43 3.30 -0.24 5.11
CA MET A 43 2.98 0.69 4.01
C MET A 43 2.73 2.12 4.53
N GLU A 44 1.97 2.28 5.61
CA GLU A 44 1.76 3.60 6.25
C GLU A 44 3.09 4.24 6.67
N ALA A 45 4.00 3.46 7.25
CA ALA A 45 5.32 3.94 7.66
C ALA A 45 6.18 4.38 6.45
N GLU A 46 6.20 3.61 5.37
CA GLU A 46 6.99 3.98 4.17
C GLU A 46 6.41 5.22 3.47
N LEU A 47 5.08 5.35 3.39
CA LEU A 47 4.43 6.54 2.84
C LEU A 47 4.77 7.81 3.64
N ASN A 48 4.77 7.72 4.98
CA ASN A 48 5.23 8.81 5.83
C ASN A 48 6.70 9.16 5.60
N LYS A 49 7.59 8.17 5.46
CA LYS A 49 9.02 8.37 5.17
C LYS A 49 9.23 9.11 3.84
N LEU A 50 8.37 8.85 2.85
CA LEU A 50 8.35 9.54 1.56
C LEU A 50 7.66 10.92 1.60
N SER A 51 7.33 11.43 2.80
CA SER A 51 6.67 12.72 3.03
C SER A 51 5.27 12.82 2.40
N PHE A 52 4.56 11.70 2.31
CA PHE A 52 3.12 11.71 2.05
C PHE A 52 2.34 11.72 3.38
N GLU A 53 1.06 12.06 3.30
CA GLU A 53 0.09 11.97 4.39
C GLU A 53 -0.79 10.72 4.20
N PRO A 54 -0.42 9.56 4.77
CA PRO A 54 -1.24 8.36 4.69
C PRO A 54 -2.48 8.47 5.59
N PHE A 55 -3.58 7.91 5.11
CA PHE A 55 -4.82 7.77 5.86
C PHE A 55 -5.48 6.42 5.56
N ARG A 56 -6.22 5.92 6.55
CA ARG A 56 -6.93 4.65 6.44
C ARG A 56 -8.32 4.88 5.87
N ILE A 57 -8.70 4.03 4.93
CA ILE A 57 -10.05 3.96 4.36
C ILE A 57 -10.71 2.72 4.98
N PRO A 58 -11.67 2.88 5.89
CA PRO A 58 -12.39 1.76 6.48
C PRO A 58 -13.24 1.06 5.42
N ILE A 59 -13.43 -0.25 5.58
CA ILE A 59 -14.36 -1.01 4.76
C ILE A 59 -15.74 -0.94 5.43
N ASP A 60 -16.72 -0.35 4.75
CA ASP A 60 -18.12 -0.31 5.16
C ASP A 60 -18.91 -1.34 4.34
N PRO A 61 -19.20 -2.53 4.89
CA PRO A 61 -19.88 -3.59 4.15
C PRO A 61 -21.31 -3.21 3.77
N GLU A 62 -21.99 -2.39 4.58
CA GLU A 62 -23.39 -2.03 4.32
C GLU A 62 -23.48 -1.10 3.11
N SER A 63 -22.62 -0.08 3.06
CA SER A 63 -22.52 0.82 1.92
C SER A 63 -22.02 0.08 0.67
N LEU A 64 -20.96 -0.72 0.81
CA LEU A 64 -20.38 -1.47 -0.30
C LEU A 64 -21.36 -2.48 -0.91
N SER A 65 -22.18 -3.14 -0.10
CA SER A 65 -23.17 -4.12 -0.57
C SER A 65 -24.20 -3.55 -1.57
N LYS A 66 -24.37 -2.22 -1.59
CA LYS A 66 -25.29 -1.52 -2.50
C LYS A 66 -24.66 -1.24 -3.86
N HIS A 67 -23.35 -1.43 -4.02
CA HIS A 67 -22.62 -1.17 -5.26
C HIS A 67 -22.71 -2.36 -6.22
N PRO A 68 -22.97 -2.16 -7.54
CA PRO A 68 -23.15 -3.26 -8.50
C PRO A 68 -21.90 -4.13 -8.70
N GLY A 69 -20.71 -3.58 -8.41
CA GLY A 69 -19.44 -4.31 -8.44
C GLY A 69 -19.07 -5.02 -7.13
N PHE A 70 -19.96 -5.04 -6.12
CA PHE A 70 -19.68 -5.71 -4.86
C PHE A 70 -19.71 -7.23 -5.02
N ALA A 71 -18.62 -7.88 -4.62
CA ALA A 71 -18.55 -9.34 -4.54
C ALA A 71 -18.76 -9.78 -3.08
N PRO A 72 -19.83 -10.52 -2.76
CA PRO A 72 -20.06 -11.01 -1.41
C PRO A 72 -19.02 -12.08 -1.04
N VAL A 73 -18.59 -12.07 0.22
CA VAL A 73 -17.58 -12.99 0.75
C VAL A 73 -18.06 -13.61 2.06
N PRO A 74 -17.61 -14.83 2.40
CA PRO A 74 -18.04 -15.52 3.62
C PRO A 74 -17.28 -15.07 4.89
N TRP A 75 -16.24 -14.23 4.77
CA TRP A 75 -15.42 -13.75 5.90
C TRP A 75 -15.78 -12.33 6.35
N SER A 76 -15.39 -11.98 7.57
CA SER A 76 -15.61 -10.64 8.14
C SER A 76 -14.65 -9.60 7.56
N TYR A 77 -15.14 -8.36 7.46
CA TYR A 77 -14.32 -7.17 7.16
C TYR A 77 -13.84 -6.42 8.41
N GLU A 78 -14.17 -6.92 9.60
CA GLU A 78 -13.75 -6.31 10.86
C GLU A 78 -12.22 -6.16 10.94
N GLY A 79 -11.77 -4.98 11.37
CA GLY A 79 -10.35 -4.64 11.47
C GLY A 79 -9.62 -4.44 10.14
N ARG A 80 -10.31 -4.62 9.00
CA ARG A 80 -9.71 -4.45 7.66
C ARG A 80 -9.89 -3.04 7.13
N TYR A 81 -8.86 -2.54 6.46
CA TYR A 81 -8.86 -1.21 5.89
C TYR A 81 -7.90 -1.15 4.70
N ASN A 82 -8.12 -0.17 3.82
CA ASN A 82 -7.15 0.22 2.80
C ASN A 82 -6.33 1.42 3.28
N VAL A 83 -5.15 1.63 2.72
CA VAL A 83 -4.33 2.82 2.95
C VAL A 83 -4.24 3.59 1.65
N ALA A 84 -4.52 4.89 1.72
CA ALA A 84 -4.27 5.83 0.66
C ALA A 84 -3.40 6.97 1.21
N ALA A 85 -2.75 7.72 0.34
CA ALA A 85 -1.96 8.87 0.76
C ALA A 85 -2.06 10.01 -0.23
N ARG A 86 -1.87 11.23 0.27
CA ARG A 86 -1.81 12.46 -0.51
C ARG A 86 -0.49 13.19 -0.24
N ARG A 87 -0.13 14.09 -1.15
CA ARG A 87 1.07 14.93 -1.04
C ARG A 87 0.68 16.40 -1.05
#